data_AF-A0A1Y5IL33-F1
#
_entry.id   AF-A0A1Y5IL33-F1
#
_cell.length_a   1.000
_cell.length_b   1.000
_cell.length_c   1.000
_cell.angle_alpha   90.00
_cell.angle_beta   90.00
_cell.angle_gamma   90.00
#
_symmetry.space_group_name_H-M   'P 1'
#
loop_
_entity.id
_entity.type
_entity.pdbx_description
1 polymer ?
#
loop_
_entity_poly.entity_id
_entity_poly.type
_entity_poly.pdbx_seq_one_letter_code
_entity_poly.pdbx_strand_id
1 'polypeptide(L)'
;MTVDLIAIMRVKVDVFGFQHVDDATRRFALDVSEDTTVRALNALCAERAGLDREETRVHAGGKAADADATVEALAGRAGELRVALMANPEARRRTMAAELEAVRASARSAYEARRRENEDADSTARDARRGVIAERLAGAVKHEREIETLERFGSNTRETRMQLARLSDALEKTLLFLDGVDATGDDGVRAARKDAVRRVVALADRVDAMLALIEG
;
A
#
# COMPACT_ATOMS: atom_id res chain seq x y z
N MET A 1 -50.32 42.75 28.54
CA MET A 1 -49.50 41.54 28.27
C MET A 1 -50.35 40.61 27.44
N THR A 2 -50.22 40.69 26.11
CA THR A 2 -50.77 39.70 25.19
C THR A 2 -49.93 38.44 25.34
N VAL A 3 -50.56 37.37 25.80
CA VAL A 3 -49.96 36.04 25.82
C VAL A 3 -49.98 35.58 24.36
N ASP A 4 -48.81 35.52 23.71
CA ASP A 4 -48.69 34.87 22.41
C ASP A 4 -49.06 33.40 22.60
N LEU A 5 -50.25 33.04 22.15
CA LEU A 5 -50.68 31.66 22.02
C LEU A 5 -49.79 31.03 20.94
N ILE A 6 -48.80 30.25 21.36
CA ILE A 6 -48.05 29.39 20.45
C ILE A 6 -49.06 28.47 19.77
N ALA A 7 -49.25 28.65 18.46
CA ALA A 7 -50.10 27.79 17.67
C ALA A 7 -49.45 26.40 17.59
N ILE A 8 -50.07 25.43 18.24
CA ILE A 8 -49.62 24.04 18.26
C ILE A 8 -50.40 23.29 17.19
N MET A 9 -49.68 22.66 16.26
CA MET A 9 -50.26 21.76 15.27
C MET A 9 -49.90 20.31 15.56
N ARG A 10 -50.90 19.44 15.37
CA ARG A 10 -50.73 17.99 15.45
C ARG A 10 -50.28 17.43 14.11
N VAL A 11 -49.08 16.87 14.07
CA VAL A 11 -48.47 16.24 12.89
C VAL A 11 -48.55 14.73 13.03
N LYS A 12 -49.21 14.07 12.07
CA LYS A 12 -49.24 12.61 11.93
C LYS A 12 -48.07 12.16 11.06
N VAL A 13 -47.27 11.24 11.59
CA VAL A 13 -46.04 10.76 10.97
C VAL A 13 -46.20 9.28 10.64
N ASP A 14 -46.00 8.92 9.38
CA ASP A 14 -45.87 7.54 8.93
C ASP A 14 -44.38 7.25 8.60
N VAL A 15 -43.78 6.22 9.21
CA VAL A 15 -42.38 5.84 8.96
C VAL A 15 -42.34 4.71 7.93
N PHE A 16 -41.57 4.90 6.86
CA PHE A 16 -41.45 3.95 5.75
C PHE A 16 -40.00 3.64 5.38
N GLY A 17 -39.74 2.43 4.90
CA GLY A 17 -38.46 2.04 4.32
C GLY A 17 -37.38 1.59 5.32
N PHE A 18 -37.74 1.37 6.58
CA PHE A 18 -36.83 0.89 7.62
C PHE A 18 -37.28 -0.49 8.12
N GLN A 19 -36.45 -1.52 7.95
CA GLN A 19 -36.78 -2.91 8.29
C GLN A 19 -36.77 -3.18 9.81
N HIS A 20 -36.09 -2.34 10.59
CA HIS A 20 -35.90 -2.52 12.04
C HIS A 20 -36.90 -1.73 12.91
N VAL A 21 -37.83 -1.00 12.29
CA VAL A 21 -38.83 -0.17 12.98
C VAL A 21 -40.08 -1.01 13.24
N ASP A 22 -40.47 -1.11 14.51
CA ASP A 22 -41.65 -1.86 14.96
C ASP A 22 -42.96 -1.20 14.52
N ASP A 23 -44.07 -1.96 14.50
CA ASP A 23 -45.36 -1.44 14.03
C ASP A 23 -45.89 -0.27 14.88
N ALA A 24 -45.49 -0.18 16.15
CA ALA A 24 -45.87 0.91 17.06
C ALA A 24 -45.14 2.23 16.75
N THR A 25 -43.89 2.18 16.27
CA THR A 25 -43.11 3.34 15.82
C THR A 25 -43.31 3.68 14.35
N ARG A 26 -43.97 2.81 13.57
CA ARG A 26 -44.36 3.11 12.18
C ARG A 26 -45.38 4.22 12.04
N ARG A 27 -46.21 4.47 13.06
CA ARG A 27 -47.20 5.55 13.05
C ARG A 27 -47.29 6.21 14.39
N PHE A 28 -47.04 7.51 14.43
CA PHE A 28 -47.20 8.31 15.64
C PHE A 28 -47.68 9.72 15.30
N ALA A 29 -48.05 10.46 16.34
CA ALA A 29 -48.36 11.88 16.22
C ALA A 29 -47.43 12.67 17.13
N LEU A 30 -47.05 13.87 16.69
CA LEU A 30 -46.32 14.85 17.46
C LEU A 30 -47.13 16.14 17.50
N ASP A 31 -47.16 16.78 18.66
CA ASP A 31 -47.67 18.15 18.80
C ASP A 31 -46.47 19.09 18.75
N VAL A 32 -46.40 19.94 17.73
CA VAL A 32 -45.27 20.84 17.46
C VAL A 32 -45.77 22.25 17.17
N SER A 33 -44.92 23.26 17.38
CA SER A 33 -45.23 24.64 16.97
C SER A 33 -45.36 24.71 15.44
N GLU A 34 -46.29 25.52 14.94
CA GLU A 34 -46.44 25.81 13.51
C GLU A 34 -45.16 26.40 12.88
N ASP A 35 -44.36 27.12 13.67
CA ASP A 35 -43.07 27.70 13.27
C ASP A 35 -41.93 26.67 13.21
N THR A 36 -42.17 25.42 13.60
CA THR A 36 -41.15 24.37 13.57
C THR A 36 -40.69 24.14 12.14
N THR A 37 -39.40 24.21 11.87
CA THR A 37 -38.86 23.90 10.55
C THR A 37 -38.93 22.41 10.26
N VAL A 38 -38.98 22.03 8.99
CA VAL A 38 -38.91 20.63 8.55
C VAL A 38 -37.63 19.96 9.04
N ARG A 39 -36.51 20.69 9.10
CA ARG A 39 -35.26 20.20 9.69
C ARG A 39 -35.41 19.81 11.16
N ALA A 40 -36.06 20.67 11.95
CA ALA A 40 -36.34 20.39 13.35
C ALA A 40 -37.38 19.25 13.50
N LEU A 41 -38.41 19.24 12.67
CA LEU A 41 -39.39 18.15 12.61
C LEU A 41 -38.73 16.81 12.27
N ASN A 42 -37.80 16.78 11.31
CA ASN A 42 -37.05 15.56 10.95
C ASN A 42 -36.26 15.02 12.14
N ALA A 43 -35.59 15.90 12.90
CA ALA A 43 -34.86 15.49 14.10
C ALA A 43 -35.78 14.89 15.16
N LEU A 44 -36.94 15.53 15.43
CA LEU A 44 -37.93 15.03 16.37
C LEU A 44 -38.54 13.69 15.93
N CYS A 45 -38.84 13.54 14.63
CA CYS A 45 -39.38 12.30 14.08
C CYS A 45 -38.34 11.17 14.13
N ALA A 46 -37.09 11.46 13.77
CA ALA A 46 -36.00 10.50 13.78
C ALA A 46 -35.70 10.03 15.22
N GLU A 47 -35.59 10.96 16.17
CA GLU A 47 -35.41 10.64 17.60
C GLU A 47 -36.55 9.75 18.12
N ARG A 48 -37.80 10.13 17.83
CA ARG A 48 -38.98 9.36 18.26
C ARG A 48 -39.01 7.95 17.65
N ALA A 49 -38.53 7.80 16.42
CA ALA A 49 -38.46 6.52 15.71
C ALA A 49 -37.17 5.73 16.00
N GLY A 50 -36.23 6.27 16.81
CA GLY A 50 -34.94 5.64 17.07
C GLY A 50 -34.03 5.55 15.84
N LEU A 51 -34.18 6.47 14.90
CA LEU A 51 -33.44 6.52 13.63
C LEU A 51 -32.41 7.66 13.65
N ASP A 52 -31.37 7.52 12.84
CA ASP A 52 -30.44 8.64 12.59
C ASP A 52 -31.15 9.71 11.74
N ARG A 53 -31.12 10.96 12.22
CA ARG A 53 -31.66 12.12 11.53
C ARG A 53 -30.96 12.40 10.19
N GLU A 54 -29.70 11.99 10.02
CA GLU A 54 -28.96 12.15 8.77
C GLU A 54 -29.40 11.13 7.71
N GLU A 55 -29.82 9.95 8.16
CA GLU A 55 -30.31 8.86 7.31
C GLU A 55 -31.81 8.96 7.00
N THR A 56 -32.50 9.97 7.53
CA THR A 56 -33.94 10.17 7.37
C THR A 56 -34.26 11.49 6.69
N ARG A 57 -35.43 11.52 6.04
CA ARG A 57 -35.96 12.71 5.38
C ARG A 57 -37.48 12.74 5.52
N VAL A 58 -38.01 13.92 5.80
CA VAL A 58 -39.46 14.17 5.85
C VAL A 58 -40.01 14.42 4.44
N HIS A 59 -41.13 13.78 4.14
CA HIS A 59 -41.89 13.96 2.92
C HIS A 59 -43.32 14.40 3.24
N ALA A 60 -43.83 15.37 2.49
CA ALA A 60 -45.20 15.85 2.58
C ALA A 60 -45.83 15.80 1.17
N GLY A 61 -47.07 15.30 1.06
CA GLY A 61 -47.75 15.19 -0.24
C GLY A 61 -47.00 14.33 -1.28
N GLY A 62 -46.23 13.33 -0.84
CA GLY A 62 -45.44 12.45 -1.71
C GLY A 62 -44.11 13.01 -2.20
N LYS A 63 -43.74 14.24 -1.81
CA LYS A 63 -42.46 14.87 -2.16
C LYS A 63 -41.61 15.11 -0.92
N ALA A 64 -40.29 15.09 -1.11
CA ALA A 64 -39.38 15.51 -0.06
C ALA A 64 -39.65 16.98 0.30
N ALA A 65 -39.86 17.25 1.58
CA ALA A 65 -40.06 18.60 2.05
C ALA A 65 -38.72 19.37 2.05
N ASP A 66 -38.81 20.67 1.79
CA ASP A 66 -37.68 21.58 1.96
C ASP A 66 -37.33 21.68 3.45
N ALA A 67 -36.06 21.51 3.81
CA ALA A 67 -35.60 21.49 5.19
C ALA A 67 -35.88 22.80 5.93
N ASP A 68 -35.95 23.91 5.20
CA ASP A 68 -36.13 25.25 5.77
C ASP A 68 -37.59 25.71 5.74
N ALA A 69 -38.50 24.93 5.14
CA ALA A 69 -39.94 25.19 5.23
C ALA A 69 -40.44 25.01 6.68
N THR A 70 -41.47 25.78 7.05
CA THR A 70 -42.16 25.61 8.33
C THR A 70 -43.27 24.57 8.22
N VAL A 71 -43.65 24.03 9.38
CA VAL A 71 -44.75 23.09 9.53
C VAL A 71 -46.09 23.73 9.11
N GLU A 72 -46.27 25.03 9.36
CA GLU A 72 -47.37 25.83 8.80
C GLU A 72 -47.40 25.82 7.26
N ALA A 73 -46.25 26.06 6.61
CA ALA A 73 -46.16 26.12 5.16
C ALA A 73 -46.47 24.76 4.48
N LEU A 74 -46.29 23.66 5.21
CA LEU A 74 -46.66 22.32 4.76
C LEU A 74 -48.13 21.98 5.04
N ALA A 75 -48.75 22.64 6.02
CA ALA A 75 -50.13 22.38 6.42
C ALA A 75 -51.11 22.98 5.41
N GLY A 76 -52.08 22.19 4.96
CA GLY A 76 -53.26 22.72 4.27
C GLY A 76 -54.22 23.39 5.27
N ARG A 77 -55.28 24.05 4.76
CA ARG A 77 -56.33 24.75 5.55
C ARG A 77 -57.08 23.90 6.60
N ALA A 78 -56.74 22.62 6.77
CA ALA A 78 -57.48 21.65 7.57
C ALA A 78 -56.91 21.39 8.98
N GLY A 79 -55.86 22.10 9.42
CA GLY A 79 -55.34 22.02 10.79
C GLY A 79 -54.72 20.66 11.18
N GLU A 80 -54.49 19.77 10.22
CA GLU A 80 -53.82 18.48 10.42
C GLU A 80 -52.81 18.23 9.30
N LEU A 81 -51.54 18.04 9.66
CA LEU A 81 -50.46 17.73 8.73
C LEU A 81 -50.12 16.24 8.76
N ARG A 82 -50.00 15.61 7.59
CA ARG A 82 -49.50 14.25 7.44
C ARG A 82 -48.15 14.26 6.72
N VAL A 83 -47.16 13.60 7.31
CA VAL A 83 -45.83 13.46 6.73
C VAL A 83 -45.36 12.01 6.76
N ALA A 84 -44.48 11.68 5.83
CA ALA A 84 -43.78 10.41 5.79
C ALA A 84 -42.30 10.60 6.16
N LEU A 85 -41.78 9.80 7.08
CA LEU A 85 -40.35 9.71 7.38
C LEU A 85 -39.75 8.57 6.54
N MET A 86 -38.82 8.90 5.64
CA MET A 86 -38.21 7.95 4.70
C MET A 86 -36.69 7.98 4.75
N ALA A 87 -36.05 6.94 4.24
CA ALA A 87 -34.59 6.88 4.12
C ALA A 87 -34.05 8.00 3.22
N ASN A 88 -32.93 8.59 3.60
CA ASN A 88 -32.21 9.61 2.84
C ASN A 88 -31.21 8.94 1.86
N PRO A 89 -31.53 8.84 0.56
CA PRO A 89 -30.65 8.19 -0.41
C PRO A 89 -29.33 8.94 -0.64
N GLU A 90 -29.25 10.22 -0.28
CA GLU A 90 -28.00 11.01 -0.40
C GLU A 90 -27.03 10.70 0.74
N ALA A 91 -27.54 10.52 1.97
CA ALA A 91 -26.71 10.08 3.10
C ALA A 91 -26.09 8.72 2.79
N ARG A 92 -26.91 7.76 2.32
CA ARG A 92 -26.43 6.42 1.94
C ARG A 92 -25.37 6.46 0.83
N ARG A 93 -25.53 7.33 -0.17
CA ARG A 93 -24.53 7.51 -1.24
C ARG A 93 -23.22 8.09 -0.71
N ARG A 94 -23.26 9.05 0.22
CA ARG A 94 -22.06 9.63 0.84
C ARG A 94 -21.30 8.58 1.64
N THR A 95 -21.99 7.78 2.45
CA THR A 95 -21.37 6.71 3.24
C THR A 95 -20.69 5.68 2.33
N MET A 96 -21.38 5.19 1.31
CA MET A 96 -20.81 4.22 0.37
C MET A 96 -19.59 4.77 -0.39
N ALA A 97 -19.62 6.05 -0.78
CA ALA A 97 -18.48 6.70 -1.42
C ALA A 97 -17.27 6.80 -0.49
N ALA A 98 -17.49 7.14 0.79
CA ALA A 98 -16.44 7.18 1.80
C ALA A 98 -15.83 5.80 2.07
N GLU A 99 -16.67 4.76 2.18
CA GLU A 99 -16.23 3.37 2.33
C GLU A 99 -15.40 2.91 1.13
N LEU A 100 -15.84 3.20 -0.09
CA LEU A 100 -15.11 2.86 -1.32
C LEU A 100 -13.74 3.56 -1.36
N GLU A 101 -13.67 4.82 -0.95
CA GLU A 101 -12.41 5.56 -0.90
C GLU A 101 -11.48 5.00 0.18
N ALA A 102 -12.00 4.61 1.34
CA ALA A 102 -11.22 3.94 2.39
C ALA A 102 -10.65 2.61 1.90
N VAL A 103 -11.45 1.81 1.17
CA VAL A 103 -10.99 0.55 0.54
C VAL A 103 -9.88 0.82 -0.48
N ARG A 104 -10.03 1.84 -1.33
CA ARG A 104 -9.01 2.23 -2.32
C ARG A 104 -7.73 2.73 -1.66
N ALA A 105 -7.83 3.52 -0.60
CA ALA A 105 -6.69 3.99 0.17
C ALA A 105 -5.92 2.82 0.80
N SER A 106 -6.64 1.87 1.41
CA SER A 106 -6.07 0.65 1.97
C SER A 106 -5.36 -0.19 0.90
N ALA A 107 -6.00 -0.41 -0.25
CA ALA A 107 -5.42 -1.17 -1.36
C ALA A 107 -4.14 -0.51 -1.91
N ARG A 108 -4.12 0.82 -2.06
CA ARG A 108 -2.91 1.56 -2.48
C ARG A 108 -1.77 1.40 -1.47
N SER A 109 -2.07 1.56 -0.18
CA SER A 109 -1.08 1.40 0.89
C SER A 109 -0.47 -0.02 0.89
N ALA A 110 -1.31 -1.05 0.79
CA ALA A 110 -0.85 -2.44 0.74
C ALA A 110 0.01 -2.74 -0.49
N TYR A 111 -0.35 -2.17 -1.65
CA TYR A 111 0.44 -2.30 -2.87
C TYR A 111 1.81 -1.63 -2.73
N GLU A 112 1.86 -0.40 -2.21
CA GLU A 112 3.11 0.31 -1.99
C GLU A 112 4.03 -0.40 -0.98
N ALA A 113 3.46 -0.95 0.09
CA ALA A 113 4.22 -1.72 1.07
C ALA A 113 4.91 -2.94 0.44
N ARG A 114 4.16 -3.74 -0.34
CA ARG A 114 4.71 -4.90 -1.06
C ARG A 114 5.75 -4.51 -2.10
N ARG A 115 5.52 -3.38 -2.79
CA ARG A 115 6.47 -2.86 -3.78
C ARG A 115 7.80 -2.52 -3.11
N ARG A 116 7.79 -1.80 -1.98
CA ARG A 116 9.00 -1.47 -1.22
C ARG A 116 9.71 -2.73 -0.73
N GLU A 117 8.97 -3.69 -0.19
CA GLU A 117 9.53 -4.97 0.27
C GLU A 117 10.25 -5.73 -0.86
N ASN A 118 9.65 -5.79 -2.05
CA ASN A 118 10.31 -6.39 -3.22
C ASN A 118 11.54 -5.61 -3.67
N GLU A 119 11.49 -4.28 -3.71
CA GLU A 119 12.63 -3.43 -4.06
C GLU A 119 13.80 -3.62 -3.06
N ASP A 120 13.50 -3.74 -1.76
CA ASP A 120 14.48 -4.00 -0.70
C ASP A 120 15.08 -5.41 -0.81
N ALA A 121 14.23 -6.42 -1.07
CA ALA A 121 14.68 -7.80 -1.29
C ALA A 121 15.61 -7.89 -2.51
N ASP A 122 15.25 -7.24 -3.61
CA ASP A 122 16.09 -7.16 -4.81
C ASP A 122 17.40 -6.43 -4.50
N SER A 123 17.37 -5.30 -3.79
CA SER A 123 18.60 -4.60 -3.38
C SER A 123 19.52 -5.48 -2.54
N THR A 124 18.98 -6.18 -1.55
CA THR A 124 19.72 -7.09 -0.67
C THR A 124 20.34 -8.24 -1.46
N ALA A 125 19.60 -8.82 -2.41
CA ALA A 125 20.09 -9.89 -3.27
C ALA A 125 21.21 -9.43 -4.22
N ARG A 126 21.16 -8.18 -4.69
CA ARG A 126 22.23 -7.57 -5.49
C ARG A 126 23.49 -7.35 -4.67
N ASP A 127 23.36 -6.82 -3.46
CA ASP A 127 24.50 -6.60 -2.57
C ASP A 127 25.14 -7.90 -2.12
N ALA A 128 24.35 -8.94 -1.84
CA ALA A 128 24.87 -10.28 -1.54
C ALA A 128 25.71 -10.84 -2.70
N ARG A 129 25.22 -10.73 -3.94
CA ARG A 129 25.97 -11.17 -5.14
C ARG A 129 27.28 -10.38 -5.30
N ARG A 130 27.25 -9.06 -5.11
CA ARG A 130 28.46 -8.23 -5.14
C ARG A 130 29.45 -8.62 -4.03
N GLY A 131 28.95 -8.92 -2.84
CA GLY A 131 29.75 -9.40 -1.71
C GLY A 131 30.48 -10.71 -2.03
N VAL A 132 29.76 -11.68 -2.62
CA VAL A 132 30.33 -12.95 -3.05
C VAL A 132 31.42 -12.77 -4.12
N ILE A 133 31.21 -11.89 -5.11
CA ILE A 133 32.24 -11.54 -6.10
C ILE A 133 33.46 -10.94 -5.42
N ALA A 134 33.26 -9.99 -4.50
CA ALA A 134 34.33 -9.29 -3.80
C ALA A 134 35.15 -10.26 -2.92
N GLU A 135 34.48 -11.17 -2.20
CA GLU A 135 35.14 -12.19 -1.40
C GLU A 135 35.98 -13.13 -2.27
N ARG A 136 35.43 -13.59 -3.40
CA ARG A 136 36.16 -14.46 -4.32
C ARG A 136 37.39 -13.78 -4.91
N LEU A 137 37.24 -12.51 -5.32
CA LEU A 137 38.35 -11.70 -5.80
C LEU A 137 39.43 -11.52 -4.73
N ALA A 138 39.04 -11.20 -3.49
CA ALA A 138 39.98 -11.07 -2.38
C ALA A 138 40.75 -12.38 -2.14
N GLY A 139 40.10 -13.53 -2.31
CA GLY A 139 40.75 -14.85 -2.31
C GLY A 139 41.85 -14.97 -3.36
N ALA A 140 41.56 -14.62 -4.61
CA ALA A 140 42.54 -14.68 -5.70
C ALA A 140 43.70 -13.69 -5.50
N VAL A 141 43.41 -12.46 -5.04
CA VAL A 141 44.42 -11.42 -4.81
C VAL A 141 45.40 -11.80 -3.70
N LYS A 142 45.03 -12.69 -2.76
CA LYS A 142 46.00 -13.20 -1.76
C LYS A 142 47.22 -13.88 -2.38
N HIS A 143 47.06 -14.43 -3.59
CA HIS A 143 48.16 -15.05 -4.33
C HIS A 143 49.09 -14.06 -5.00
N GLU A 144 48.73 -12.77 -5.09
CA GLU A 144 49.52 -11.76 -5.81
C GLU A 144 50.95 -11.63 -5.27
N ARG A 145 51.13 -11.63 -3.94
CA ARG A 145 52.46 -11.58 -3.32
C ARG A 145 53.29 -12.85 -3.56
N GLU A 146 52.62 -14.01 -3.61
CA GLU A 146 53.27 -15.29 -3.90
C GLU A 146 53.76 -15.31 -5.35
N ILE A 147 52.91 -14.86 -6.29
CA ILE A 147 53.23 -14.69 -7.71
C ILE A 147 54.41 -13.73 -7.88
N GLU A 148 54.38 -12.54 -7.25
CA GLU A 148 55.49 -11.57 -7.31
C GLU A 148 56.81 -12.13 -6.79
N THR A 149 56.76 -12.97 -5.75
CA THR A 149 57.94 -13.62 -5.19
C THR A 149 58.52 -14.63 -6.17
N LEU A 150 57.66 -15.44 -6.80
CA LEU A 150 58.07 -16.43 -7.79
C LEU A 150 58.58 -15.79 -9.07
N GLU A 151 58.03 -14.66 -9.51
CA GLU A 151 58.54 -13.92 -10.67
C GLU A 151 59.97 -13.41 -10.45
N ARG A 152 60.29 -12.98 -9.23
CA ARG A 152 61.60 -12.37 -8.91
C ARG A 152 62.67 -13.40 -8.54
N PHE A 153 62.27 -14.47 -7.87
CA PHE A 153 63.20 -15.41 -7.23
C PHE A 153 62.96 -16.87 -7.61
N GLY A 154 61.93 -17.15 -8.41
CA GLY A 154 61.64 -18.48 -8.92
C GLY A 154 62.79 -19.03 -9.76
N SER A 155 63.02 -20.33 -9.64
CA SER A 155 64.03 -21.05 -10.40
C SER A 155 63.41 -22.31 -11.00
N ASN A 156 64.06 -22.91 -12.00
CA ASN A 156 63.58 -24.14 -12.63
C ASN A 156 63.79 -25.35 -11.71
N THR A 157 63.01 -25.41 -10.64
CA THR A 157 62.98 -26.51 -9.69
C THR A 157 61.62 -27.20 -9.72
N ARG A 158 61.59 -28.44 -9.24
CA ARG A 158 60.33 -29.18 -9.07
C ARG A 158 59.37 -28.47 -8.13
N GLU A 159 59.89 -27.84 -7.07
CA GLU A 159 59.08 -27.13 -6.07
C GLU A 159 58.39 -25.91 -6.68
N THR A 160 59.15 -25.07 -7.41
CA THR A 160 58.59 -23.91 -8.11
C THR A 160 57.51 -24.31 -9.12
N ARG A 161 57.72 -25.39 -9.90
CA ARG A 161 56.69 -25.91 -10.82
C ARG A 161 55.42 -26.35 -10.09
N MET A 162 55.55 -27.04 -8.96
CA MET A 162 54.39 -27.46 -8.17
C MET A 162 53.63 -26.26 -7.58
N GLN A 163 54.33 -25.22 -7.13
CA GLN A 163 53.72 -23.99 -6.64
C GLN A 163 52.96 -23.25 -7.75
N LEU A 164 53.57 -23.10 -8.93
CA LEU A 164 52.93 -22.46 -10.08
C LEU A 164 51.70 -23.24 -10.56
N ALA A 165 51.77 -24.57 -10.64
CA ALA A 165 50.62 -25.40 -11.00
C ALA A 165 49.47 -25.27 -9.98
N ARG A 166 49.77 -25.20 -8.68
CA ARG A 166 48.79 -24.95 -7.61
C ARG A 166 48.12 -23.57 -7.78
N LEU A 167 48.90 -22.56 -8.12
CA LEU A 167 48.40 -21.19 -8.33
C LEU A 167 47.50 -21.12 -9.57
N SER A 168 47.88 -21.77 -10.67
CA SER A 168 47.08 -21.85 -11.90
C SER A 168 45.71 -22.50 -11.61
N ASP A 169 45.69 -23.68 -10.97
CA ASP A 169 44.45 -24.36 -10.57
C ASP A 169 43.57 -23.50 -9.62
N ALA A 170 44.17 -22.77 -8.68
CA ALA A 170 43.43 -21.89 -7.77
C ALA A 170 42.79 -20.69 -8.49
N LEU A 171 43.49 -20.11 -9.47
CA LEU A 171 42.99 -18.99 -10.28
C LEU A 171 41.92 -19.47 -11.26
N GLU A 172 42.09 -20.63 -11.90
CA GLU A 172 41.09 -21.25 -12.78
C GLU A 172 39.78 -21.55 -12.03
N LYS A 173 39.87 -22.16 -10.84
CA LYS A 173 38.71 -22.37 -9.96
C LYS A 173 38.03 -21.06 -9.54
N THR A 174 38.78 -19.96 -9.51
CA THR A 174 38.22 -18.64 -9.21
C THR A 174 37.47 -18.09 -10.41
N LEU A 175 38.03 -18.21 -11.62
CA LEU A 175 37.35 -17.82 -12.87
C LEU A 175 36.07 -18.61 -13.10
N LEU A 176 36.11 -19.94 -12.96
CA LEU A 176 34.93 -20.80 -13.11
C LEU A 176 33.81 -20.40 -12.14
N PHE A 177 34.16 -20.06 -10.90
CA PHE A 177 33.20 -19.56 -9.93
C PHE A 177 32.59 -18.24 -10.37
N LEU A 178 33.41 -17.27 -10.81
CA LEU A 178 32.94 -15.97 -11.26
C LEU A 178 32.00 -16.10 -12.46
N ASP A 179 32.28 -16.99 -13.42
CA ASP A 179 31.41 -17.27 -14.55
C ASP A 179 30.04 -17.83 -14.13
N GLY A 180 30.00 -18.58 -13.02
CA GLY A 180 28.77 -19.11 -12.43
C GLY A 180 27.91 -18.07 -11.69
N VAL A 181 28.41 -16.85 -11.44
CA VAL A 181 27.62 -15.80 -10.77
C VAL A 181 26.60 -15.20 -11.73
N ASP A 182 25.30 -15.37 -11.42
CA ASP A 182 24.22 -14.78 -12.19
C ASP A 182 24.16 -13.25 -12.05
N ALA A 183 24.36 -12.57 -13.17
CA ALA A 183 24.34 -11.12 -13.32
C ALA A 183 23.18 -10.64 -14.21
N THR A 184 22.19 -11.48 -14.46
CA THR A 184 21.05 -11.17 -15.33
C THR A 184 20.24 -10.01 -14.74
N GLY A 185 19.96 -8.99 -15.56
CA GLY A 185 19.17 -7.83 -15.16
C GLY A 185 19.86 -6.84 -14.22
N ASP A 186 21.12 -7.08 -13.82
CA ASP A 186 21.86 -6.19 -12.93
C ASP A 186 23.21 -5.76 -13.53
N ASP A 187 23.28 -4.49 -13.96
CA ASP A 187 24.48 -3.90 -14.55
C ASP A 187 25.63 -3.73 -13.53
N GLY A 188 25.32 -3.51 -12.25
CA GLY A 188 26.29 -3.37 -11.18
C GLY A 188 26.97 -4.68 -10.83
N VAL A 189 26.21 -5.77 -10.71
CA VAL A 189 26.75 -7.13 -10.53
C VAL A 189 27.56 -7.54 -11.76
N ARG A 190 27.07 -7.23 -12.98
CA ARG A 190 27.81 -7.52 -14.22
C ARG A 190 29.15 -6.80 -14.30
N ALA A 191 29.18 -5.51 -13.94
CA ALA A 191 30.40 -4.72 -13.89
C ALA A 191 31.39 -5.28 -12.86
N ALA A 192 30.92 -5.56 -11.63
CA ALA A 192 31.74 -6.13 -10.57
C ALA A 192 32.35 -7.48 -10.98
N ARG A 193 31.56 -8.38 -11.59
CA ARG A 193 32.02 -9.67 -12.11
C ARG A 193 33.09 -9.48 -13.19
N LYS A 194 32.86 -8.56 -14.14
CA LYS A 194 33.80 -8.28 -15.23
C LYS A 194 35.14 -7.76 -14.71
N ASP A 195 35.13 -6.87 -13.73
CA ASP A 195 36.36 -6.32 -13.16
C ASP A 195 37.12 -7.36 -12.33
N ALA A 196 36.39 -8.21 -11.58
CA ALA A 196 36.99 -9.34 -10.89
C ALA A 196 37.66 -10.33 -11.87
N VAL A 197 36.96 -10.73 -12.94
CA VAL A 197 37.50 -11.62 -13.98
C VAL A 197 38.77 -11.04 -14.59
N ARG A 198 38.75 -9.75 -14.98
CA ARG A 198 39.95 -9.09 -15.53
C ARG A 198 41.15 -9.15 -14.59
N ARG A 199 40.93 -8.94 -13.30
CA ARG A 199 42.01 -8.97 -12.31
C ARG A 199 42.57 -10.37 -12.13
N VAL A 200 41.71 -11.39 -12.12
CA VAL A 200 42.13 -12.80 -11.96
C VAL A 200 42.84 -13.30 -13.21
N VAL A 201 42.36 -12.97 -14.42
CA VAL A 201 43.03 -13.29 -15.69
C VAL A 201 44.44 -12.71 -15.71
N ALA A 202 44.63 -11.44 -15.31
CA ALA A 202 45.95 -10.84 -15.25
C ALA A 202 46.93 -11.56 -14.30
N LEU A 203 46.43 -12.19 -13.23
CA LEU A 203 47.25 -13.04 -12.35
C LEU A 203 47.55 -14.40 -12.99
N ALA A 204 46.58 -14.99 -13.68
CA ALA A 204 46.73 -16.27 -14.37
C ALA A 204 47.77 -16.15 -15.49
N ASP A 205 47.69 -15.10 -16.32
CA ASP A 205 48.63 -14.84 -17.41
C ASP A 205 50.08 -14.75 -16.90
N ARG A 206 50.30 -14.16 -15.71
CA ARG A 206 51.62 -14.09 -15.08
C ARG A 206 52.13 -15.47 -14.66
N VAL A 207 51.27 -16.30 -14.09
CA VAL A 207 51.60 -17.68 -13.70
C VAL A 207 51.90 -18.53 -14.93
N ASP A 208 51.08 -18.44 -15.97
CA ASP A 208 51.25 -19.20 -17.21
C ASP A 208 52.53 -18.79 -17.96
N ALA A 209 52.87 -17.49 -17.96
CA ALA A 209 54.14 -17.02 -18.51
C ALA A 209 55.36 -17.62 -17.78
N MET A 210 55.30 -17.72 -16.44
CA MET A 210 56.36 -18.37 -15.67
C MET A 210 56.46 -19.87 -15.93
N LEU A 211 55.32 -20.57 -16.05
CA LEU A 211 55.29 -21.99 -16.41
C LEU A 211 55.93 -22.23 -17.78
N ALA A 212 55.57 -21.43 -18.79
CA ALA A 212 56.12 -21.53 -20.13
C ALA A 212 57.65 -21.32 -20.17
N LEU A 213 58.19 -20.42 -19.36
CA LEU A 213 59.64 -20.18 -19.25
C LEU A 213 60.41 -21.31 -18.58
N ILE A 214 59.74 -22.11 -17.75
CA ILE A 214 60.34 -23.19 -16.97
C ILE A 214 60.22 -24.54 -17.71
N GLU A 215 59.21 -24.70 -18.56
CA GLU A 215 58.96 -25.88 -19.39
C GLU A 215 59.67 -25.86 -20.75
N GLY A 216 60.04 -24.67 -21.25
CA GLY A 216 60.89 -24.49 -22.45
C GLY A 216 62.38 -24.66 -22.17
#